data_AF-A0A7W8SLA3-F1
#
_entry.id   AF-A0A7W8SLA3-F1
#
_cell.length_a   1.000
_cell.length_b   1.000
_cell.length_c   1.000
_cell.angle_alpha   90.00
_cell.angle_beta   90.00
_cell.angle_gamma   90.00
#
_symmetry.space_group_name_H-M   'P 1'
#
loop_
_entity.id
_entity.type
_entity.pdbx_description
1 polymer ?
#
loop_
_entity_poly.entity_id
_entity_poly.type
_entity_poly.pdbx_seq_one_letter_code
_entity_poly.pdbx_strand_id
1 'polypeptide(L)'
;MVTQSAVIANGTAFVGTTSNEELMAAYVPPPAWQWSFGGSVVALDVATGAIKWQHVECRLRPQRTRRLHPSAGRQLSQSERSGLTGGLQWGSANDGQFIYVAVSNSGMTGAGTTPGVWQLANGGGTTTSGGWASLNANSGAVTWTTPDPLGSRAEAAVSVANGVVFGCNLDYTNGTMYALDSSNGKVLWSFNSGGACNAGPAIADGVVFWGSGSTSGPGPLKLFAFGL
;
A
#
# COMPACT_ATOMS: atom_id res chain seq x y z
N MET A 1 -5.32 -8.29 -9.06
CA MET A 1 -5.01 -7.21 -10.01
C MET A 1 -3.60 -6.70 -9.69
N VAL A 2 -2.76 -6.40 -10.69
CA VAL A 2 -1.52 -5.64 -10.44
C VAL A 2 -1.91 -4.17 -10.49
N THR A 3 -1.88 -3.49 -9.35
CA THR A 3 -2.37 -2.10 -9.20
C THR A 3 -1.26 -1.10 -8.93
N GLN A 4 -0.01 -1.57 -8.99
CA GLN A 4 1.16 -0.79 -8.69
C GLN A 4 2.21 -1.02 -9.78
N SER A 5 2.87 0.06 -10.20
CA SER A 5 4.11 -0.05 -10.97
C SER A 5 5.14 -0.81 -10.15
N ALA A 6 5.87 -1.73 -10.80
CA ALA A 6 6.94 -2.45 -10.12
C ALA A 6 8.02 -1.47 -9.67
N VAL A 7 8.46 -1.58 -8.43
CA VAL A 7 9.68 -0.90 -7.96
C VAL A 7 10.85 -1.85 -8.01
N ILE A 8 12.00 -1.36 -8.47
CA ILE A 8 13.21 -2.17 -8.58
C ILE A 8 14.19 -1.73 -7.49
N ALA A 9 14.70 -2.69 -6.72
CA ALA A 9 15.82 -2.49 -5.82
C ALA A 9 16.75 -3.70 -5.86
N ASN A 10 18.07 -3.47 -5.93
CA ASN A 10 19.09 -4.52 -5.83
C ASN A 10 18.83 -5.77 -6.71
N GLY A 11 18.49 -5.54 -7.99
CA GLY A 11 18.18 -6.63 -8.93
C GLY A 11 16.89 -7.39 -8.63
N THR A 12 16.01 -6.82 -7.81
CA THR A 12 14.72 -7.39 -7.42
C THR A 12 13.60 -6.43 -7.80
N ALA A 13 12.62 -6.91 -8.55
CA ALA A 13 11.38 -6.18 -8.83
C ALA A 13 10.33 -6.57 -7.80
N PHE A 14 9.73 -5.57 -7.15
CA PHE A 14 8.63 -5.75 -6.22
C PHE A 14 7.35 -5.32 -6.89
N VAL A 15 6.39 -6.23 -6.94
CA VAL A 15 5.10 -6.00 -7.60
C VAL A 15 4.01 -6.13 -6.54
N GLY A 16 3.36 -4.99 -6.25
CA GLY A 16 2.14 -4.96 -5.46
C GLY A 16 0.99 -5.58 -6.25
N THR A 17 0.36 -6.59 -5.66
CA THR A 17 -0.85 -7.22 -6.18
C THR A 17 -1.96 -6.98 -5.17
N THR A 18 -3.04 -6.35 -5.60
CA THR A 18 -4.25 -6.23 -4.79
C THR A 18 -5.20 -7.37 -5.12
N SER A 19 -5.80 -7.97 -4.09
CA SER A 19 -6.73 -9.08 -4.30
C SER A 19 -7.72 -9.22 -3.15
N ASN A 20 -8.98 -8.81 -3.37
CA ASN A 20 -10.19 -9.36 -2.72
C ASN A 20 -10.23 -9.48 -1.18
N GLU A 21 -9.24 -9.00 -0.43
CA GLU A 21 -9.20 -9.10 1.03
C GLU A 21 -10.41 -8.37 1.63
N GLU A 22 -10.76 -7.20 1.09
CA GLU A 22 -11.93 -6.41 1.50
C GLU A 22 -13.27 -7.13 1.27
N LEU A 23 -13.42 -7.86 0.16
CA LEU A 23 -14.63 -8.67 -0.10
C LEU A 23 -14.80 -9.78 0.94
N MET A 24 -13.71 -10.37 1.44
CA MET A 24 -13.78 -11.42 2.47
C MET A 24 -14.14 -10.87 3.85
N ALA A 25 -13.71 -9.66 4.20
CA ALA A 25 -14.11 -8.98 5.43
C ALA A 25 -15.63 -8.71 5.49
N ALA A 26 -16.29 -8.52 4.34
CA ALA A 26 -17.74 -8.32 4.28
C ALA A 26 -18.56 -9.60 4.49
N TYR A 27 -18.02 -10.79 4.19
CA TYR A 27 -18.78 -12.05 4.22
C TYR A 27 -18.39 -13.02 5.33
N VAL A 28 -17.23 -12.83 6.00
CA VAL A 28 -16.81 -13.68 7.12
C VAL A 28 -16.59 -12.84 8.39
N PRO A 29 -17.40 -13.04 9.44
CA PRO A 29 -17.32 -12.21 10.63
C PRO A 29 -16.04 -12.48 11.46
N PRO A 30 -15.53 -11.48 12.20
CA PRO A 30 -14.47 -11.67 13.19
C PRO A 30 -14.84 -12.76 14.21
N PRO A 31 -13.89 -13.54 14.75
CA PRO A 31 -12.43 -13.37 14.69
C PRO A 31 -11.75 -14.24 13.62
N ALA A 32 -12.49 -14.73 12.62
CA ALA A 32 -11.97 -15.71 11.66
C ALA A 32 -10.77 -15.19 10.85
N TRP A 33 -10.62 -13.88 10.68
CA TRP A 33 -9.52 -13.23 9.95
C TRP A 33 -9.10 -11.92 10.64
N GLN A 34 -7.79 -11.69 10.77
CA GLN A 34 -7.17 -10.45 11.24
C GLN A 34 -5.96 -10.18 10.34
N TRP A 35 -5.81 -8.97 9.79
CA TRP A 35 -4.77 -8.69 8.78
C TRP A 35 -3.58 -8.02 9.44
N SER A 36 -2.34 -8.51 9.29
CA SER A 36 -1.16 -7.74 9.68
C SER A 36 -0.70 -6.76 8.59
N PHE A 37 -1.20 -6.94 7.36
CA PHE A 37 -0.85 -6.15 6.18
C PHE A 37 -1.99 -6.12 5.14
N GLY A 38 -2.30 -4.94 4.60
CA GLY A 38 -3.36 -4.75 3.60
C GLY A 38 -2.89 -4.94 2.16
N GLY A 39 -2.75 -6.19 1.71
CA GLY A 39 -2.48 -6.57 0.32
C GLY A 39 -1.47 -7.70 0.16
N SER A 40 -1.02 -7.94 -1.06
CA SER A 40 0.02 -8.93 -1.37
C SER A 40 1.17 -8.30 -2.16
N VAL A 41 2.42 -8.72 -1.89
CA VAL A 41 3.61 -8.27 -2.62
C VAL A 41 4.39 -9.49 -3.07
N VAL A 42 4.80 -9.50 -4.35
CA VAL A 42 5.73 -10.50 -4.87
C VAL A 42 7.07 -9.84 -5.21
N ALA A 43 8.16 -10.46 -4.78
CA ALA A 43 9.50 -10.10 -5.17
C ALA A 43 10.02 -11.06 -6.24
N LEU A 44 10.47 -10.49 -7.36
CA LEU A 44 10.97 -11.20 -8.52
C LEU A 44 12.43 -10.83 -8.76
N ASP A 45 13.27 -11.81 -9.03
CA ASP A 45 14.59 -11.56 -9.60
C ASP A 45 14.45 -10.94 -11.00
N VAL A 46 15.06 -9.79 -11.24
CA VAL A 46 14.89 -9.05 -12.50
C VAL A 46 15.51 -9.78 -13.69
N ALA A 47 16.62 -10.50 -13.46
CA ALA A 47 17.34 -11.18 -14.53
C ALA A 47 16.64 -12.46 -14.99
N THR A 48 16.04 -13.20 -14.05
CA THR A 48 15.47 -14.54 -14.30
C THR A 48 13.95 -14.59 -14.23
N GLY A 49 13.31 -13.56 -13.68
CA GLY A 49 11.89 -13.55 -13.34
C GLY A 49 11.51 -14.54 -12.21
N ALA A 50 12.49 -15.13 -11.51
CA ALA A 50 12.26 -16.07 -10.41
C ALA A 50 11.64 -15.37 -9.20
N ILE A 51 10.65 -15.99 -8.56
CA ILE A 51 10.08 -15.48 -7.31
C ILE A 51 11.14 -15.67 -6.22
N LYS A 52 11.58 -14.57 -5.59
CA LYS A 52 12.45 -14.58 -4.42
C LYS A 52 11.63 -14.82 -3.16
N TRP A 53 10.54 -14.08 -3.01
CA TRP A 53 9.58 -14.26 -1.94
C TRP A 53 8.22 -13.71 -2.36
N GLN A 54 7.19 -14.11 -1.61
CA GLN A 54 5.85 -13.57 -1.75
C GLN A 54 5.27 -13.35 -0.35
N HIS A 55 4.81 -12.14 -0.08
CA HIS A 55 4.01 -11.82 1.09
C HIS A 55 2.54 -11.88 0.67
N VAL A 56 1.79 -12.82 1.25
CA VAL A 56 0.36 -13.03 1.00
C VAL A 56 -0.33 -13.20 2.34
N GLU A 57 -1.21 -12.29 2.69
CA GLU A 57 -1.78 -12.25 4.04
C GLU A 57 -3.01 -13.16 4.18
N CYS A 58 -3.74 -13.45 3.10
CA CYS A 58 -4.87 -14.37 3.17
C CYS A 58 -4.47 -15.84 3.03
N ARG A 59 -4.17 -16.51 4.16
CA ARG A 59 -4.20 -17.98 4.23
C ARG A 59 -5.44 -18.44 5.00
N LEU A 60 -6.49 -18.82 4.26
CA LEU A 60 -7.49 -19.75 4.79
C LEU A 60 -6.76 -21.04 5.24
N ARG A 61 -7.22 -21.70 6.30
CA ARG A 61 -6.73 -23.05 6.71
C ARG A 61 -6.56 -23.95 5.48
N PRO A 62 -5.53 -24.81 5.43
CA PRO A 62 -4.94 -25.29 4.18
C PRO A 62 -5.98 -26.00 3.31
N GLN A 63 -6.37 -25.36 2.21
CA GLN A 63 -7.02 -26.05 1.10
C GLN A 63 -5.96 -26.41 0.05
N ARG A 64 -6.01 -27.67 -0.38
CA ARG A 64 -5.01 -28.32 -1.23
C ARG A 64 -4.83 -27.57 -2.55
N THR A 65 -3.67 -26.94 -2.74
CA THR A 65 -3.26 -26.43 -4.05
C THR A 65 -2.81 -27.60 -4.95
N ARG A 66 -3.47 -27.78 -6.10
CA ARG A 66 -2.97 -28.66 -7.18
C ARG A 66 -1.81 -27.95 -7.91
N ARG A 67 -0.68 -28.66 -8.05
CA ARG A 67 0.47 -28.21 -8.86
C ARG A 67 0.12 -28.22 -10.36
N LEU A 68 0.54 -27.18 -11.09
CA LEU A 68 0.63 -27.19 -12.55
C LEU A 68 2.11 -27.24 -12.98
N HIS A 69 2.35 -27.95 -14.09
CA HIS A 69 3.65 -28.41 -14.58
C HIS A 69 4.37 -27.32 -15.42
N PRO A 70 5.72 -27.27 -15.45
CA PRO A 70 6.47 -26.18 -16.10
C PRO A 70 6.94 -26.57 -17.50
N SER A 71 6.36 -26.00 -18.56
CA SER A 71 6.98 -25.93 -19.91
C SER A 71 6.10 -25.17 -20.91
N ALA A 72 5.95 -23.86 -20.71
CA ALA A 72 5.65 -22.86 -21.74
C ALA A 72 5.75 -21.49 -21.08
N GLY A 73 6.07 -20.45 -21.83
CA GLY A 73 6.38 -19.09 -21.35
C GLY A 73 5.59 -18.65 -20.12
N ARG A 74 6.32 -18.13 -19.13
CA ARG A 74 5.85 -17.85 -17.77
C ARG A 74 4.86 -16.67 -17.73
N GLN A 75 3.63 -16.89 -18.18
CA GLN A 75 2.49 -16.13 -17.68
C GLN A 75 2.09 -16.73 -16.33
N LEU A 76 2.35 -15.99 -15.26
CA LEU A 76 1.77 -16.27 -13.95
C LEU A 76 0.38 -15.62 -13.92
N SER A 77 -0.63 -16.34 -14.40
CA SER A 77 -2.02 -15.96 -14.16
C SER A 77 -2.37 -16.27 -12.70
N GLN A 78 -2.35 -15.27 -11.82
CA GLN A 78 -3.06 -15.38 -10.55
C GLN A 78 -4.52 -14.97 -10.79
N SER A 79 -5.34 -15.93 -11.21
CA SER A 79 -6.79 -15.77 -11.24
C SER A 79 -7.36 -16.11 -9.87
N GLU A 80 -7.89 -15.13 -9.15
CA GLU A 80 -8.89 -15.36 -8.11
C GLU A 80 -9.76 -14.11 -7.86
N ARG A 81 -10.32 -13.57 -8.96
CA ARG A 81 -11.28 -12.43 -9.05
C ARG A 81 -10.83 -11.17 -8.28
N SER A 82 -11.44 -10.02 -8.54
CA SER A 82 -10.87 -8.71 -8.20
C SER A 82 -11.91 -7.81 -7.54
N GLY A 83 -11.48 -6.97 -6.60
CA GLY A 83 -12.24 -5.87 -6.00
C GLY A 83 -11.81 -4.54 -6.62
N LEU A 84 -12.65 -3.51 -6.54
CA LEU A 84 -12.53 -2.29 -7.37
C LEU A 84 -11.46 -1.29 -6.88
N THR A 85 -11.19 -1.19 -5.56
CA THR A 85 -10.27 -0.17 -4.99
C THR A 85 -9.63 -0.55 -3.62
N GLY A 86 -9.35 -1.83 -3.32
CA GLY A 86 -8.66 -2.21 -2.06
C GLY A 86 -7.15 -2.48 -2.18
N GLY A 87 -6.41 -2.41 -1.07
CA GLY A 87 -5.00 -2.83 -0.90
C GLY A 87 -3.91 -1.82 -1.37
N LEU A 88 -2.71 -2.32 -1.72
CA LEU A 88 -1.59 -1.51 -2.21
C LEU A 88 -1.87 -0.87 -3.57
N GLN A 89 -1.88 0.46 -3.60
CA GLN A 89 -2.32 1.21 -4.75
C GLN A 89 -1.27 2.19 -5.26
N TRP A 90 -1.16 2.25 -6.60
CA TRP A 90 -0.67 3.35 -7.43
C TRP A 90 0.85 3.66 -7.36
N GLY A 91 1.55 3.36 -6.27
CA GLY A 91 3.02 3.38 -6.24
C GLY A 91 3.63 3.00 -4.90
N SER A 92 4.78 2.33 -4.92
CA SER A 92 5.61 2.08 -3.74
C SER A 92 6.92 2.82 -3.87
N ALA A 93 7.66 2.94 -2.77
CA ALA A 93 9.01 3.47 -2.77
C ALA A 93 9.95 2.46 -2.10
N ASN A 94 11.25 2.60 -2.33
CA ASN A 94 12.26 1.80 -1.63
C ASN A 94 13.55 2.60 -1.46
N ASP A 95 14.34 2.22 -0.46
CA ASP A 95 15.67 2.78 -0.18
C ASP A 95 16.79 1.72 -0.35
N GLY A 96 16.47 0.62 -1.04
CA GLY A 96 17.35 -0.55 -1.19
C GLY A 96 17.31 -1.55 -0.04
N GLN A 97 16.85 -1.16 1.15
CA GLN A 97 16.71 -2.07 2.30
C GLN A 97 15.26 -2.37 2.62
N PHE A 98 14.37 -1.39 2.45
CA PHE A 98 12.96 -1.47 2.77
C PHE A 98 12.11 -1.04 1.58
N ILE A 99 10.88 -1.55 1.56
CA ILE A 99 9.82 -1.17 0.63
C ILE A 99 8.75 -0.47 1.43
N TYR A 100 8.33 0.69 0.96
CA TYR A 100 7.30 1.53 1.56
C TYR A 100 6.07 1.51 0.69
N VAL A 101 4.92 1.38 1.32
CA VAL A 101 3.65 1.19 0.63
C VAL A 101 2.53 1.96 1.31
N ALA A 102 1.57 2.45 0.52
CA ALA A 102 0.30 2.96 1.02
C ALA A 102 -0.72 1.81 1.12
N VAL A 103 -1.51 1.83 2.18
CA VAL A 103 -2.57 0.85 2.47
C VAL A 103 -3.90 1.60 2.40
N SER A 104 -4.71 1.29 1.38
CA SER A 104 -6.00 1.97 1.16
C SER A 104 -7.01 1.71 2.28
N ASN A 105 -7.23 0.43 2.62
CA ASN A 105 -8.32 -0.07 3.48
C ASN A 105 -9.65 0.64 3.20
N SER A 106 -10.11 0.57 1.95
CA SER A 106 -11.25 1.32 1.46
C SER A 106 -12.57 0.79 1.99
N GLY A 107 -12.62 -0.52 2.22
CA GLY A 107 -13.85 -1.25 2.51
C GLY A 107 -14.82 -1.33 1.33
N MET A 108 -14.47 -0.83 0.14
CA MET A 108 -15.34 -0.88 -1.04
C MET A 108 -15.45 -2.32 -1.55
N THR A 109 -16.55 -2.96 -1.15
CA THR A 109 -16.93 -4.31 -1.60
C THR A 109 -18.11 -4.22 -2.56
N GLY A 110 -18.36 -5.30 -3.30
CA GLY A 110 -19.59 -5.41 -4.13
C GLY A 110 -20.90 -5.36 -3.33
N ALA A 111 -20.83 -5.37 -1.99
CA ALA A 111 -21.97 -5.33 -1.06
C ALA A 111 -22.07 -4.02 -0.25
N GLY A 112 -21.18 -3.03 -0.46
CA GLY A 112 -21.14 -1.77 0.29
C GLY A 112 -19.75 -1.41 0.83
N THR A 113 -19.66 -0.38 1.66
CA THR A 113 -18.40 0.10 2.28
C THR A 113 -18.23 -0.44 3.70
N THR A 114 -17.47 -1.52 3.86
CA THR A 114 -17.11 -2.10 5.17
C THR A 114 -15.60 -2.32 5.23
N PRO A 115 -14.82 -1.39 5.82
CA PRO A 115 -13.38 -1.55 5.96
C PRO A 115 -13.01 -2.74 6.84
N GLY A 116 -11.90 -3.41 6.50
CA GLY A 116 -11.38 -4.54 7.26
C GLY A 116 -10.64 -4.09 8.52
N VAL A 117 -10.60 -4.94 9.54
CA VAL A 117 -9.77 -4.71 10.72
C VAL A 117 -8.32 -5.03 10.39
N TRP A 118 -7.49 -3.99 10.35
CA TRP A 118 -6.05 -4.06 10.18
C TRP A 118 -5.35 -4.08 11.55
N GLN A 119 -4.63 -5.16 11.84
CA GLN A 119 -3.70 -5.29 12.97
C GLN A 119 -2.41 -4.55 12.62
N LEU A 120 -2.06 -3.59 13.46
CA LEU A 120 -0.83 -2.83 13.32
C LEU A 120 0.36 -3.64 13.86
N ALA A 121 1.49 -3.53 13.18
CA ALA A 121 2.75 -4.13 13.57
C ALA A 121 3.21 -3.64 14.95
N ASN A 122 4.14 -4.39 15.55
CA ASN A 122 4.80 -4.05 16.82
C ASN A 122 3.83 -3.78 17.99
N GLY A 123 2.67 -4.43 18.01
CA GLY A 123 1.68 -4.29 19.08
C GLY A 123 0.88 -2.98 19.02
N GLY A 124 0.82 -2.32 17.86
CA GLY A 124 0.12 -1.05 17.67
C GLY A 124 -1.42 -1.12 17.79
N GLY A 125 -2.00 -2.28 18.07
CA GLY A 125 -3.45 -2.47 18.17
C GLY A 125 -4.11 -2.69 16.81
N THR A 126 -5.34 -2.21 16.66
CA THR A 126 -6.14 -2.38 15.44
C THR A 126 -6.69 -1.08 14.91
N THR A 127 -6.92 -1.02 13.60
CA THR A 127 -7.59 0.09 12.92
C THR A 127 -8.49 -0.42 11.80
N THR A 128 -9.45 0.39 11.37
CA THR A 128 -10.22 0.21 10.14
C THR A 128 -9.87 1.25 9.07
N SER A 129 -8.87 2.09 9.36
CA SER A 129 -8.38 3.12 8.44
C SER A 129 -7.32 2.57 7.50
N GLY A 130 -7.03 3.33 6.44
CA GLY A 130 -5.83 3.15 5.65
C GLY A 130 -4.59 3.67 6.38
N GLY A 131 -3.47 3.73 5.67
CA GLY A 131 -2.21 4.26 6.20
C GLY A 131 -1.01 3.85 5.39
N TRP A 132 0.13 3.64 6.05
CA TRP A 132 1.39 3.29 5.41
C TRP A 132 2.06 2.13 6.13
N ALA A 133 2.88 1.38 5.41
CA ALA A 133 3.66 0.29 5.96
C ALA A 133 5.04 0.22 5.32
N SER A 134 5.97 -0.41 6.05
CA SER A 134 7.29 -0.78 5.56
C SER A 134 7.49 -2.28 5.63
N LEU A 135 8.16 -2.82 4.63
CA LEU A 135 8.58 -4.22 4.57
C LEU A 135 10.07 -4.30 4.31
N ASN A 136 10.74 -5.27 4.93
CA ASN A 136 12.12 -5.60 4.58
C ASN A 136 12.17 -6.12 3.13
N ALA A 137 13.02 -5.52 2.29
CA ALA A 137 13.09 -5.85 0.86
C ALA A 137 13.58 -7.28 0.59
N ASN A 138 14.34 -7.88 1.51
CA ASN A 138 14.89 -9.23 1.33
C ASN A 138 13.94 -10.32 1.82
N SER A 139 13.17 -10.07 2.88
CA SER A 139 12.31 -11.09 3.50
C SER A 139 10.82 -10.86 3.30
N GLY A 140 10.40 -9.65 2.92
CA GLY A 140 8.98 -9.25 2.89
C GLY A 140 8.35 -9.14 4.28
N ALA A 141 9.14 -9.16 5.36
CA ALA A 141 8.61 -8.99 6.71
C ALA A 141 8.20 -7.53 6.96
N VAL A 142 6.98 -7.30 7.45
CA VAL A 142 6.50 -5.98 7.85
C VAL A 142 7.33 -5.48 9.03
N THR A 143 7.92 -4.29 8.93
CA THR A 143 8.78 -3.70 9.96
C THR A 143 8.05 -2.66 10.81
N TRP A 144 7.16 -1.88 10.18
CA TRP A 144 6.26 -0.95 10.86
C TRP A 144 5.00 -0.72 10.04
N THR A 145 3.98 -0.22 10.73
CA THR A 145 2.69 0.20 10.16
C THR A 145 2.23 1.46 10.86
N THR A 146 1.71 2.41 10.09
CA THR A 146 1.21 3.68 10.60
C THR A 146 -0.20 3.90 10.04
N PRO A 147 -1.25 3.88 10.88
CA PRO A 147 -2.60 4.23 10.42
C PRO A 147 -2.66 5.72 10.06
N ASP A 148 -3.50 6.09 9.11
CA ASP A 148 -3.78 7.49 8.81
C ASP A 148 -4.35 8.18 10.07
N PRO A 149 -3.73 9.25 10.58
CA PRO A 149 -4.18 9.93 11.79
C PRO A 149 -5.58 10.55 11.71
N LEU A 150 -6.09 10.83 10.51
CA LEU A 150 -7.46 11.32 10.31
C LEU A 150 -8.47 10.19 10.11
N GLY A 151 -8.00 8.95 10.12
CA GLY A 151 -8.81 7.76 9.92
C GLY A 151 -9.24 7.54 8.46
N SER A 152 -8.64 8.26 7.51
CA SER A 152 -8.94 8.17 6.09
C SER A 152 -8.21 6.99 5.41
N ARG A 153 -8.41 6.87 4.10
CA ARG A 153 -7.72 5.90 3.23
C ARG A 153 -6.41 6.50 2.74
N ALA A 154 -5.41 5.66 2.50
CA ALA A 154 -4.15 6.07 1.86
C ALA A 154 -3.91 5.21 0.61
N GLU A 155 -4.16 5.80 -0.55
CA GLU A 155 -4.15 5.08 -1.84
C GLU A 155 -3.08 5.60 -2.80
N ALA A 156 -2.58 6.80 -2.50
CA ALA A 156 -1.62 7.49 -3.34
C ALA A 156 -0.26 6.80 -3.31
N ALA A 157 0.51 6.98 -4.39
CA ALA A 157 1.91 6.59 -4.40
C ALA A 157 2.67 7.23 -3.23
N VAL A 158 3.65 6.52 -2.70
CA VAL A 158 4.61 7.06 -1.72
C VAL A 158 5.94 7.36 -2.40
N SER A 159 6.68 8.34 -1.87
CA SER A 159 8.08 8.60 -2.23
C SER A 159 8.95 8.56 -0.98
N VAL A 160 10.24 8.26 -1.14
CA VAL A 160 11.19 8.25 -0.02
C VAL A 160 12.46 9.01 -0.40
N ALA A 161 12.97 9.83 0.51
CA ALA A 161 14.28 10.48 0.40
C ALA A 161 14.81 10.82 1.80
N ASN A 162 16.13 10.75 1.99
CA ASN A 162 16.80 11.17 3.22
C ASN A 162 16.21 10.56 4.51
N GLY A 163 15.78 9.29 4.47
CA GLY A 163 15.18 8.61 5.62
C GLY A 163 13.75 9.08 5.94
N VAL A 164 13.08 9.75 5.01
CA VAL A 164 11.71 10.24 5.15
C VAL A 164 10.82 9.67 4.05
N VAL A 165 9.72 9.05 4.45
CA VAL A 165 8.67 8.55 3.56
C VAL A 165 7.55 9.58 3.48
N PHE A 166 7.21 10.00 2.28
CA PHE A 166 6.13 10.94 2.00
C PHE A 166 4.92 10.19 1.46
N GLY A 167 3.77 10.39 2.11
CA GLY A 167 2.53 9.71 1.78
C GLY A 167 1.33 10.59 2.07
N CYS A 168 0.25 10.37 1.33
CA CYS A 168 -0.93 11.22 1.39
C CYS A 168 -2.21 10.40 1.51
N ASN A 169 -3.17 10.96 2.25
CA ASN A 169 -4.48 10.35 2.39
C ASN A 169 -5.48 10.90 1.36
N LEU A 170 -6.62 10.23 1.25
CA LEU A 170 -7.69 10.56 0.31
C LEU A 170 -8.87 11.30 0.94
N ASP A 171 -8.67 12.02 2.05
CA ASP A 171 -9.74 12.86 2.56
C ASP A 171 -10.03 14.01 1.58
N TYR A 172 -11.27 14.09 1.08
CA TYR A 172 -11.66 15.08 0.08
C TYR A 172 -11.69 16.53 0.60
N THR A 173 -11.74 16.72 1.92
CA THR A 173 -11.86 18.03 2.57
C THR A 173 -10.59 18.38 3.35
N ASN A 174 -10.03 17.42 4.06
CA ASN A 174 -8.87 17.57 4.94
C ASN A 174 -7.67 16.74 4.46
N GLY A 175 -7.60 16.50 3.15
CA GLY A 175 -6.55 15.67 2.56
C GLY A 175 -5.17 16.18 2.97
N THR A 176 -4.37 15.30 3.55
CA THR A 176 -3.17 15.65 4.30
C THR A 176 -1.97 14.88 3.74
N MET A 177 -0.88 15.60 3.50
CA MET A 177 0.44 15.04 3.24
C MET A 177 1.14 14.77 4.56
N TYR A 178 1.78 13.62 4.68
CA TYR A 178 2.55 13.21 5.84
C TYR A 178 3.99 12.91 5.44
N ALA A 179 4.91 13.30 6.31
CA ALA A 179 6.27 12.80 6.31
C ALA A 179 6.46 11.85 7.49
N LEU A 180 6.91 10.64 7.21
CA LEU A 180 7.13 9.58 8.17
C LEU A 180 8.62 9.26 8.24
N ASP A 181 9.12 9.03 9.44
CA ASP A 181 10.45 8.45 9.64
C ASP A 181 10.51 7.06 8.99
N SER A 182 11.44 6.85 8.07
CA SER A 182 11.51 5.61 7.29
C SER A 182 11.88 4.39 8.14
N SER A 183 12.51 4.59 9.30
CA SER A 183 12.96 3.51 10.19
C SER A 183 11.85 2.96 11.08
N ASN A 184 10.87 3.79 11.45
CA ASN A 184 9.88 3.44 12.47
C ASN A 184 8.44 3.87 12.14
N GLY A 185 8.21 4.59 11.04
CA GLY A 185 6.90 5.01 10.59
C GLY A 185 6.30 6.18 11.38
N LYS A 186 7.03 6.80 12.32
CA LYS A 186 6.54 7.93 13.11
C LYS A 186 6.32 9.15 12.22
N VAL A 187 5.18 9.81 12.38
CA VAL A 187 4.90 11.09 11.73
C VAL A 187 5.90 12.16 12.24
N LEU A 188 6.72 12.66 11.33
CA LEU A 188 7.64 13.77 11.55
C LEU A 188 6.93 15.12 11.40
N TRP A 189 6.10 15.23 10.36
CA TRP A 189 5.23 16.38 10.12
C TRP A 189 4.02 16.00 9.28
N SER A 190 2.99 16.84 9.31
CA SER A 190 1.83 16.76 8.44
C SER A 190 1.44 18.14 7.89
N PHE A 191 0.84 18.15 6.70
CA PHE A 191 0.37 19.37 6.05
C PHE A 191 -1.02 19.14 5.44
N ASN A 192 -2.04 19.83 5.98
CA ASN A 192 -3.39 19.80 5.43
C ASN A 192 -3.43 20.59 4.11
N SER A 193 -3.56 19.86 3.01
CA SER A 193 -3.61 20.40 1.65
C SER A 193 -5.01 20.78 1.18
N GLY A 194 -6.02 20.61 2.03
CA GLY A 194 -7.42 21.00 1.80
C GLY A 194 -8.16 20.10 0.81
N GLY A 195 -7.61 18.94 0.48
CA GLY A 195 -8.18 17.98 -0.46
C GLY A 195 -7.27 16.80 -0.71
N ALA A 196 -7.84 15.70 -1.20
CA ALA A 196 -7.14 14.44 -1.45
C ALA A 196 -5.96 14.64 -2.41
N CYS A 197 -4.90 13.84 -2.28
CA CYS A 197 -3.85 13.79 -3.30
C CYS A 197 -3.63 12.37 -3.86
N ASN A 198 -4.32 12.06 -4.97
CA ASN A 198 -4.30 10.74 -5.61
C ASN A 198 -2.97 10.39 -6.32
N ALA A 199 -2.25 11.40 -6.83
CA ALA A 199 -1.05 11.16 -7.63
C ALA A 199 0.19 10.78 -6.79
N GLY A 200 0.17 11.08 -5.50
CA GLY A 200 1.33 10.94 -4.61
C GLY A 200 2.36 12.07 -4.77
N PRO A 201 3.41 12.08 -3.91
CA PRO A 201 4.49 13.04 -4.00
C PRO A 201 5.57 12.61 -5.01
N ALA A 202 6.16 13.57 -5.71
CA ALA A 202 7.37 13.42 -6.52
C ALA A 202 8.53 14.17 -5.86
N ILE A 203 9.76 13.68 -6.03
CA ILE A 203 10.96 14.32 -5.44
C ILE A 203 11.94 14.64 -6.55
N ALA A 204 12.39 15.90 -6.62
CA ALA A 204 13.41 16.35 -7.55
C ALA A 204 14.22 17.49 -6.91
N ASP A 205 15.54 17.48 -7.10
CA ASP A 205 16.45 18.55 -6.67
C ASP A 205 16.29 18.98 -5.20
N GLY A 206 16.08 18.00 -4.31
CA GLY A 206 15.89 18.26 -2.88
C GLY A 206 14.54 18.85 -2.53
N VAL A 207 13.53 18.77 -3.40
CA VAL A 207 12.18 19.29 -3.18
C VAL A 207 11.14 18.21 -3.41
N VAL A 208 10.18 18.12 -2.48
CA VAL A 208 8.98 17.29 -2.57
C VAL A 208 7.87 18.10 -3.21
N PHE A 209 7.29 17.60 -4.30
CA PHE A 209 6.17 18.18 -5.02
C PHE A 209 4.95 17.30 -4.90
N TRP A 210 3.78 17.86 -4.65
CA TRP A 210 2.52 17.11 -4.71
C TRP A 210 1.35 18.02 -5.05
N GLY A 211 0.31 17.46 -5.66
CA GLY A 211 -0.91 18.19 -5.98
C GLY A 211 -2.11 17.72 -5.16
N SER A 212 -2.94 18.62 -4.65
CA SER A 212 -4.24 18.26 -4.06
C SER A 212 -5.39 18.60 -5.00
N GLY A 213 -6.41 17.73 -5.02
CA GLY A 213 -7.57 17.89 -5.88
C GLY A 213 -8.41 16.61 -6.03
N SER A 214 -9.70 16.79 -6.27
CA SER A 214 -10.64 15.71 -6.61
C SER A 214 -11.47 16.08 -7.83
N THR A 215 -11.84 15.08 -8.63
CA THR A 215 -12.77 15.25 -9.76
C THR A 215 -14.21 15.51 -9.31
N SER A 216 -14.53 15.27 -8.04
CA SER A 216 -15.90 15.27 -7.50
C SER A 216 -16.17 16.31 -6.42
N GLY A 217 -15.22 17.20 -6.09
CA GLY A 217 -15.37 18.19 -5.00
C GLY A 217 -15.06 19.64 -5.41
N PRO A 218 -15.63 20.65 -4.73
CA PRO A 218 -15.30 22.05 -4.94
C PRO A 218 -13.99 22.37 -4.20
N GLY A 219 -12.85 22.01 -4.79
CA GLY A 219 -11.52 22.30 -4.24
C GLY A 219 -10.61 22.92 -5.29
N PRO A 220 -9.84 23.99 -4.98
CA PRO A 220 -8.81 24.46 -5.89
C PRO A 220 -7.77 23.34 -6.09
N LEU A 221 -7.46 23.04 -7.35
CA LEU A 221 -6.29 22.25 -7.71
C LEU A 221 -5.05 23.02 -7.25
N LYS A 222 -4.37 22.54 -6.21
CA LYS A 222 -3.18 23.18 -5.66
C LYS A 222 -1.98 22.30 -5.90
N LEU A 223 -0.86 22.91 -6.30
CA LEU A 223 0.46 22.28 -6.30
C LEU A 223 1.25 22.84 -5.12
N PHE A 224 1.91 21.96 -4.38
CA PHE A 224 2.75 22.30 -3.25
C PHE A 224 4.19 21.86 -3.51
N ALA A 225 5.12 22.54 -2.87
CA ALA A 225 6.55 22.24 -2.90
C ALA A 225 7.14 22.41 -1.49
N PHE A 226 7.97 21.46 -1.05
CA PHE A 226 8.63 21.48 0.26
C PHE A 226 10.10 21.04 0.13
N GLY A 227 11.04 21.83 0.65
CA GLY A 227 12.47 21.49 0.63
C GLY A 227 12.84 20.41 1.65
N LEU A 228 13.68 19.46 1.24
CA LEU A 228 14.19 18.34 2.04
C LEU A 228 15.35 18.73 2.97
#